data_AF-A0A4U6W935-F1
#
_entry.id   AF-A0A4U6W935-F1
#
_cell.length_a   1.000
_cell.length_b   1.000
_cell.length_c   1.000
_cell.angle_alpha   90.00
_cell.angle_beta   90.00
_cell.angle_gamma   90.00
#
_symmetry.space_group_name_H-M   'P 1'
#
loop_
_entity.id
_entity.type
_entity.pdbx_description
1 polymer ?
#
loop_
_entity_poly.entity_id
_entity_poly.type
_entity_poly.pdbx_seq_one_letter_code
_entity_poly.pdbx_strand_id
1 'polypeptide(L)'
;MGRKTGLHLFTDCTFARTIWAEMSAWTRCANLSPSSWGAHDSMHNWWTALGANNMAHKKGLRSLIILVLWEIWTERNARIFEHNDQTVQRVSNRIKEQAAMWIAAGAKHLESFIYVV
;
A
#
# COMPACT_ATOMS: atom_id res chain seq x y z
N MET A 1 5.67 -22.11 -13.88
CA MET A 1 6.38 -21.85 -12.60
C MET A 1 6.62 -20.34 -12.51
N GLY A 2 5.72 -19.60 -11.86
CA GLY A 2 5.71 -18.13 -11.89
C GLY A 2 6.86 -17.54 -11.08
N ARG A 3 7.65 -16.67 -11.69
CA ARG A 3 8.76 -15.96 -11.05
C ARG A 3 8.18 -15.08 -9.93
N LYS A 4 8.29 -15.50 -8.66
CA LYS A 4 7.89 -14.71 -7.49
C LYS A 4 8.91 -13.59 -7.28
N THR A 5 8.87 -12.55 -8.11
CA THR A 5 9.65 -11.33 -7.90
C THR A 5 9.04 -10.52 -6.76
N GLY A 6 9.84 -9.68 -6.09
CA GLY A 6 9.33 -8.77 -5.06
C GLY A 6 8.17 -7.90 -5.58
N LEU A 7 8.26 -7.46 -6.84
CA LEU A 7 7.17 -6.73 -7.50
C LEU A 7 5.86 -7.55 -7.53
N HIS A 8 5.90 -8.80 -7.98
CA HIS A 8 4.70 -9.63 -8.04
C HIS A 8 4.05 -9.83 -6.67
N LEU A 9 4.87 -10.02 -5.64
CA LEU A 9 4.41 -10.12 -4.25
C LEU A 9 3.62 -8.88 -3.84
N PHE A 10 4.22 -7.70 -4.01
CA PHE A 10 3.68 -6.47 -3.45
C PHE A 10 2.64 -5.76 -4.31
N THR A 11 2.54 -6.10 -5.61
CA THR A 11 1.74 -5.30 -6.55
C THR A 11 0.84 -6.12 -7.48
N ASP A 12 1.24 -7.34 -7.88
CA ASP A 12 0.53 -8.07 -8.93
C ASP A 12 -0.36 -9.21 -8.41
N CYS A 13 -0.05 -9.80 -7.26
CA CYS A 13 -0.85 -10.90 -6.74
C CYS A 13 -2.25 -10.41 -6.33
N THR A 14 -3.28 -11.26 -6.48
CA THR A 14 -4.68 -10.90 -6.23
C THR A 14 -4.88 -10.29 -4.84
N PHE A 15 -4.22 -10.84 -3.82
CA PHE A 15 -4.28 -10.32 -2.45
C PHE A 15 -3.79 -8.86 -2.36
N ALA A 16 -2.59 -8.59 -2.87
CA ALA A 16 -2.02 -7.25 -2.86
C ALA A 16 -2.86 -6.28 -3.72
N ARG A 17 -3.30 -6.70 -4.91
CA ARG A 17 -4.14 -5.86 -5.78
C ARG A 17 -5.44 -5.44 -5.12
N THR A 18 -6.11 -6.34 -4.39
CA THR A 18 -7.34 -6.00 -3.68
C THR A 18 -7.08 -5.02 -2.53
N ILE A 19 -5.99 -5.18 -1.77
CA ILE A 19 -5.59 -4.21 -0.73
C ILE A 19 -5.37 -2.83 -1.36
N TRP A 20 -4.59 -2.75 -2.44
CA TRP A 20 -4.33 -1.48 -3.13
C TRP A 20 -5.59 -0.81 -3.66
N ALA A 21 -6.54 -1.59 -4.20
CA ALA A 21 -7.84 -1.07 -4.62
C ALA A 21 -8.65 -0.51 -3.44
N GLU A 22 -8.67 -1.21 -2.29
CA GLU A 22 -9.32 -0.71 -1.07
C GLU A 22 -8.64 0.56 -0.52
N MET A 23 -7.31 0.64 -0.55
CA MET A 23 -6.57 1.83 -0.12
C MET A 23 -6.80 3.01 -1.06
N SER A 24 -6.88 2.77 -2.37
CA SER A 24 -7.23 3.77 -3.37
C SER A 24 -8.64 4.33 -3.13
N ALA A 25 -9.62 3.46 -2.87
CA ALA A 25 -10.98 3.87 -2.56
C ALA A 25 -11.08 4.66 -1.25
N TRP A 26 -10.39 4.20 -0.20
CA TRP A 26 -10.38 4.86 1.10
C TRP A 26 -9.79 6.27 1.05
N THR A 27 -8.69 6.45 0.33
CA THR A 27 -7.96 7.73 0.24
C THR A 27 -8.38 8.59 -0.94
N ARG A 28 -9.32 8.12 -1.76
CA ARG A 28 -9.74 8.75 -3.03
C ARG A 28 -8.56 9.04 -3.97
N CYS A 29 -7.47 8.28 -3.83
CA CYS A 29 -6.25 8.46 -4.59
C CYS A 29 -6.18 7.42 -5.71
N ALA A 30 -6.56 7.84 -6.93
CA ALA A 30 -6.54 6.96 -8.11
C ALA A 30 -5.15 6.38 -8.40
N ASN A 31 -4.08 7.09 -8.04
CA ASN A 31 -2.69 6.63 -8.23
C ASN A 31 -2.38 5.35 -7.46
N LEU A 32 -3.11 5.04 -6.38
CA LEU A 32 -2.95 3.79 -5.64
C LEU A 32 -3.69 2.61 -6.29
N SER A 33 -4.59 2.86 -7.25
CA SER A 33 -5.35 1.79 -7.88
C SER A 33 -4.46 0.97 -8.81
N PRO A 34 -4.43 -0.37 -8.69
CA PRO A 34 -3.71 -1.22 -9.63
C PRO A 34 -4.18 -1.15 -11.08
N SER A 35 -5.35 -0.55 -11.34
CA SER A 35 -5.83 -0.28 -12.70
C SER A 35 -5.20 0.95 -13.34
N SER A 36 -4.57 1.82 -12.54
CA SER A 36 -3.87 3.03 -12.98
C SER A 36 -2.39 2.80 -13.28
N TRP A 37 -1.86 1.63 -12.90
CA TRP A 37 -0.45 1.31 -13.03
C TRP A 37 -0.14 0.77 -14.43
N GLY A 38 0.93 1.29 -15.02
CA GLY A 38 1.51 0.73 -16.24
C GLY A 38 2.28 -0.56 -15.96
N ALA A 39 2.85 -1.16 -17.01
CA ALA A 39 3.83 -2.22 -16.83
C ALA A 39 5.09 -1.65 -16.13
N HIS A 40 5.58 -2.38 -15.13
CA HIS A 40 6.81 -2.02 -14.42
C HIS A 40 7.74 -3.24 -14.34
N ASP A 41 9.02 -3.03 -14.63
CA ASP A 41 10.02 -4.12 -14.61
C ASP A 41 10.65 -4.33 -13.23
N SER A 42 10.45 -3.38 -12.29
CA SER A 42 11.02 -3.44 -10.95
C SER A 42 10.19 -2.68 -9.92
N MET A 43 10.37 -3.04 -8.64
CA MET A 43 9.79 -2.34 -7.50
C MET A 43 10.23 -0.87 -7.45
N HIS A 44 11.47 -0.58 -7.87
CA HIS A 44 12.00 0.77 -7.94
C HIS A 44 11.29 1.60 -9.00
N ASN A 45 11.02 1.02 -10.19
CA ASN A 45 10.32 1.72 -11.26
C ASN A 45 8.86 2.00 -10.86
N TRP A 46 8.18 1.04 -10.24
CA TRP A 46 6.82 1.22 -9.72
C TRP A 46 6.77 2.31 -8.63
N TRP A 47 7.70 2.28 -7.66
CA TRP A 47 7.78 3.29 -6.60
C TRP A 47 8.06 4.70 -7.15
N THR A 48 8.97 4.80 -8.11
CA THR A 48 9.33 6.07 -8.75
C THR A 48 8.14 6.63 -9.53
N ALA A 49 7.39 5.78 -10.26
CA ALA A 49 6.20 6.19 -11.00
C ALA A 49 5.10 6.73 -10.07
N LEU A 50 4.81 6.03 -8.96
CA LEU A 50 3.87 6.50 -7.93
C LEU A 50 4.26 7.85 -7.32
N GLY A 51 5.57 8.09 -7.18
CA GLY A 51 6.13 9.32 -6.63
C GLY A 51 6.34 10.44 -7.66
N ALA A 52 6.20 10.20 -8.96
CA ALA A 52 6.51 11.18 -10.01
C ALA A 52 5.43 12.26 -10.15
N ASN A 53 4.20 11.96 -9.76
CA ASN A 53 3.10 12.93 -9.82
C ASN A 53 3.31 14.07 -8.81
N ASN A 54 3.10 15.30 -9.28
CA ASN A 54 3.27 16.55 -8.54
C ASN A 54 2.13 16.76 -7.52
N MET A 55 1.83 15.74 -6.72
CA MET A 55 0.82 15.80 -5.67
C MET A 55 1.32 16.67 -4.52
N ALA A 56 0.49 17.62 -4.10
CA ALA A 56 0.72 18.48 -2.94
C ALA A 56 1.08 17.68 -1.66
N HIS A 57 0.69 16.41 -1.58
CA HIS A 57 0.85 15.55 -0.41
C HIS A 57 1.78 14.34 -0.63
N LYS A 58 2.78 14.45 -1.52
CA LYS A 58 3.72 13.37 -1.88
C LYS A 58 4.39 12.67 -0.69
N LYS A 59 4.71 13.40 0.38
CA LYS A 59 5.29 12.80 1.61
C LYS A 59 4.29 11.88 2.32
N GLY A 60 3.04 12.31 2.49
CA GLY A 60 1.99 11.52 3.12
C GLY A 60 1.64 10.27 2.31
N LEU A 61 1.53 10.41 0.98
CA LEU A 61 1.34 9.27 0.09
C LEU A 61 2.47 8.24 0.24
N ARG A 62 3.74 8.69 0.23
CA ARG A 62 4.89 7.79 0.41
C ARG A 62 4.85 7.06 1.76
N SER A 63 4.48 7.76 2.84
CA SER A 63 4.30 7.14 4.16
C SER A 63 3.22 6.06 4.13
N LEU A 64 2.08 6.33 3.47
CA LEU A 64 1.03 5.32 3.32
C LEU A 64 1.49 4.13 2.49
N ILE A 65 2.17 4.36 1.35
CA ILE A 65 2.67 3.28 0.50
C ILE A 65 3.61 2.37 1.31
N ILE A 66 4.53 2.95 2.10
CA ILE A 66 5.43 2.18 2.96
C ILE A 66 4.64 1.35 3.98
N LEU A 67 3.61 1.94 4.61
CA LEU A 67 2.76 1.22 5.55
C LEU A 67 2.02 0.04 4.88
N VAL A 68 1.45 0.24 3.70
CA VAL A 68 0.77 -0.83 2.94
C VAL A 68 1.75 -1.95 2.58
N LEU A 69 2.95 -1.61 2.11
CA LEU A 69 3.99 -2.60 1.79
C LEU A 69 4.41 -3.40 3.04
N TRP A 70 4.58 -2.71 4.17
CA TRP A 70 4.89 -3.33 5.45
C TRP A 70 3.81 -4.31 5.89
N GLU A 71 2.54 -3.94 5.74
CA GLU A 71 1.41 -4.75 6.16
C GLU A 71 1.20 -5.98 5.25
N ILE A 72 1.42 -5.82 3.95
CA ILE A 72 1.45 -6.95 3.00
C ILE A 72 2.60 -7.90 3.34
N TRP A 73 3.79 -7.38 3.62
CA TRP A 73 4.95 -8.19 4.01
C TRP A 73 4.69 -8.96 5.31
N THR A 74 4.14 -8.28 6.32
CA THR A 74 3.85 -8.84 7.63
C THR A 74 2.81 -9.96 7.54
N GLU A 75 1.70 -9.76 6.82
CA GLU A 75 0.73 -10.83 6.60
C GLU A 75 1.38 -12.03 5.93
N ARG A 76 2.16 -11.79 4.89
CA ARG A 76 2.80 -12.84 4.12
C ARG A 76 3.72 -13.71 4.97
N ASN A 77 4.47 -13.07 5.87
CA ASN A 77 5.32 -13.78 6.80
C ASN A 77 4.49 -14.58 7.81
N ALA A 78 3.41 -14.02 8.37
CA ALA A 78 2.53 -14.76 9.27
C ALA A 78 1.88 -15.97 8.57
N ARG A 79 1.45 -15.83 7.31
CA ARG A 79 0.92 -16.92 6.50
C ARG A 79 1.94 -18.04 6.28
N ILE A 80 3.20 -17.71 6.03
CA ILE A 80 4.25 -18.70 5.74
C ILE A 80 4.80 -19.34 7.02
N PHE A 81 5.04 -18.56 8.07
CA PHE A 81 5.76 -19.00 9.27
C PHE A 81 4.84 -19.36 10.44
N GLU A 82 3.64 -18.77 10.51
CA GLU A 82 2.68 -18.98 11.60
C GLU A 82 1.42 -19.74 11.14
N HIS A 83 1.31 -20.06 9.84
CA HIS A 83 0.12 -20.67 9.23
C HIS A 83 -1.17 -19.90 9.52
N ASN A 84 -1.06 -18.58 9.65
CA ASN A 84 -2.16 -17.69 10.01
C ASN A 84 -2.52 -16.79 8.83
N ASP A 85 -3.58 -17.17 8.11
CA ASP A 85 -4.04 -16.48 6.93
C ASP A 85 -5.09 -15.44 7.29
N GLN A 86 -4.79 -14.17 7.02
CA GLN A 86 -5.73 -13.08 7.27
C GLN A 86 -6.48 -12.68 5.99
N THR A 87 -7.72 -12.23 6.17
CA THR A 87 -8.52 -11.70 5.06
C THR A 87 -7.99 -10.34 4.62
N VAL A 88 -8.24 -9.99 3.35
CA VAL A 88 -7.92 -8.66 2.81
C VAL A 88 -8.50 -7.56 3.71
N GLN A 89 -9.76 -7.71 4.14
CA GLN A 89 -10.45 -6.75 4.99
C GLN A 89 -9.73 -6.56 6.34
N ARG A 90 -9.21 -7.65 6.93
CA ARG A 90 -8.48 -7.57 8.20
C ARG A 90 -7.17 -6.78 8.04
N VAL A 91 -6.42 -7.02 6.98
CA VAL A 91 -5.18 -6.29 6.70
C VAL A 91 -5.45 -4.83 6.34
N SER A 92 -6.47 -4.56 5.52
CA SER A 92 -6.90 -3.19 5.20
C SER A 92 -7.33 -2.41 6.44
N ASN A 93 -8.06 -3.03 7.37
CA ASN A 93 -8.42 -2.38 8.64
C ASN A 93 -7.18 -2.09 9.50
N ARG A 94 -6.23 -3.04 9.57
CA ARG A 94 -4.98 -2.83 10.30
C ARG A 94 -4.15 -1.69 9.71
N ILE A 95 -4.09 -1.55 8.38
CA ILE A 95 -3.45 -0.39 7.72
C ILE A 95 -4.10 0.92 8.17
N LYS A 96 -5.44 0.99 8.19
CA LYS A 96 -6.18 2.19 8.61
C LYS A 96 -5.95 2.52 10.09
N GLU A 97 -5.97 1.50 10.96
CA GLU A 97 -5.67 1.64 12.39
C GLU A 97 -4.24 2.13 12.63
N GLN A 98 -3.25 1.54 11.95
CA GLN A 98 -1.85 1.98 12.02
C GLN A 98 -1.68 3.41 11.51
N ALA A 99 -2.32 3.77 10.39
CA ALA A 99 -2.29 5.12 9.88
C ALA A 99 -2.88 6.12 10.90
N ALA A 100 -4.00 5.79 11.54
CA ALA A 100 -4.60 6.61 12.59
C ALA A 100 -3.67 6.75 13.81
N MET A 101 -3.01 5.68 14.23
CA MET A 101 -2.00 5.73 15.31
C MET A 101 -0.81 6.61 14.94
N TRP A 102 -0.31 6.53 13.70
CA TRP A 102 0.80 7.38 13.24
C TRP A 102 0.38 8.85 13.21
N ILE A 103 -0.84 9.15 12.78
CA ILE A 103 -1.41 10.50 12.80
C ILE A 103 -1.49 11.02 14.25
N ALA A 104 -2.04 10.23 15.17
CA ALA A 104 -2.13 10.57 16.57
C ALA A 104 -0.73 10.80 17.20
N ALA A 105 0.29 10.09 16.72
CA ALA A 105 1.69 10.28 17.10
C ALA A 105 2.38 11.46 16.40
N GLY A 106 1.68 12.21 15.54
CA GLY A 106 2.17 13.44 14.91
C GLY A 106 2.62 13.32 13.45
N ALA A 107 2.20 12.28 12.72
CA ALA A 107 2.48 12.13 11.28
C ALA A 107 1.67 13.13 10.40
N LYS A 108 1.93 14.43 10.54
CA LYS A 108 1.19 15.54 9.89
C LYS A 108 1.10 15.43 8.35
N HIS A 109 2.12 14.88 7.70
CA HIS A 109 2.08 14.68 6.25
C HIS A 109 1.10 13.57 5.85
N LEU A 110 1.03 12.48 6.62
CA LEU A 110 0.08 11.40 6.40
C LEU A 110 -1.36 11.88 6.70
N GLU A 111 -1.53 12.64 7.78
CA GLU A 111 -2.79 13.32 8.13
C GLU A 111 -3.28 14.18 6.96
N SER A 112 -2.41 15.08 6.47
CA SER A 112 -2.75 15.95 5.33
C SER A 112 -3.09 15.16 4.06
N PHE A 113 -2.54 13.96 3.88
CA PHE A 113 -2.86 13.14 2.72
C PHE A 113 -4.21 12.43 2.86
N ILE A 114 -4.53 11.92 4.07
CA ILE A 114 -5.75 11.14 4.31
C ILE A 114 -6.99 12.03 4.40
N TYR A 115 -6.87 13.25 4.94
CA TYR A 115 -8.03 14.11 5.20
C TYR A 115 -8.24 15.24 4.18
N VAL A 116 -7.32 15.48 3.25
CA VAL A 116 -7.43 16.56 2.24
C VAL A 116 -7.82 16.03 0.85
N VAL A 117 -7.75 14.71 0.63
CA VAL A 117 -8.09 14.05 -0.66
C VAL A 117 -9.50 13.47 -0.63
#